data_AF-A0ABD6C776-F1
#
_entry.id   AF-A0ABD6C776-F1
#
_cell.length_a   1.000
_cell.length_b   1.000
_cell.length_c   1.000
_cell.angle_alpha   90.00
_cell.angle_beta   90.00
_cell.angle_gamma   90.00
#
_symmetry.space_group_name_H-M   'P 1'
#
loop_
_entity.id
_entity.type
_entity.pdbx_description
1 polymer ?
#
loop_
_entity_poly.entity_id
_entity_poly.type
_entity_poly.pdbx_seq_one_letter_code
_entity_poly.pdbx_strand_id
1 'polypeptide(L)'
;MNSRIPAILDRVSPEDVVLDVGCVQHSVENENNENWLHKRLSDICREVVGIDVLEEDIRILQERGYTVKHQNAEQFGLDRDFDVIVAGELIEHLANPGKFLDCARAHLKPDGRLLLTTPNPWAVSRF
;
A
#
# COMPACT_ATOMS: atom_id res chain seq x y z
N MET A 1 -7.26 19.88 4.29
CA MET A 1 -6.02 19.42 3.61
C MET A 1 -5.80 17.99 4.05
N ASN A 2 -5.85 17.00 3.14
CA ASN A 2 -5.77 15.59 3.54
C ASN A 2 -4.31 15.23 3.85
N SER A 3 -3.93 15.30 5.14
CA SER A 3 -2.55 15.16 5.61
C SER A 3 -2.00 13.73 5.56
N ARG A 4 -2.81 12.75 5.11
CA ARG A 4 -2.46 11.32 5.10
C ARG A 4 -1.27 11.01 4.20
N ILE A 5 -1.34 11.37 2.92
CA ILE A 5 -0.28 11.07 1.96
C ILE A 5 1.03 11.73 2.38
N PRO A 6 1.09 13.05 2.69
CA PRO A 6 2.30 13.66 3.23
C PRO A 6 2.86 12.92 4.45
N ALA A 7 2.01 12.54 5.42
CA ALA A 7 2.47 11.83 6.61
C ALA A 7 3.08 10.44 6.31
N ILE A 8 2.60 9.74 5.28
CA ILE A 8 3.21 8.48 4.81
C ILE A 8 4.54 8.78 4.11
N LEU A 9 4.57 9.77 3.21
CA LEU A 9 5.77 10.13 2.45
C LEU A 9 6.91 10.63 3.37
N ASP A 10 6.60 11.33 4.45
CA ASP A 10 7.58 11.76 5.47
C ASP A 10 8.21 10.58 6.25
N ARG A 11 7.68 9.36 6.09
CA ARG A 11 8.09 8.15 6.79
C ARG A 11 8.66 7.08 5.86
N VAL A 12 9.01 7.43 4.63
CA VAL A 12 9.77 6.57 3.72
C VAL A 12 11.08 7.27 3.33
N SER A 13 12.04 6.51 2.83
CA SER A 13 13.35 7.01 2.38
C SER A 13 13.63 6.59 0.93
N PRO A 14 14.51 7.33 0.21
CA PRO A 14 14.91 6.94 -1.13
C PRO A 14 15.61 5.57 -1.24
N GLU A 15 16.09 5.01 -0.13
CA GLU A 15 16.73 3.68 -0.09
C GLU A 15 15.72 2.54 0.18
N ASP A 16 14.50 2.88 0.61
CA ASP A 16 13.51 1.90 1.02
C ASP A 16 13.00 1.08 -0.18
N VAL A 17 12.91 -0.24 0.00
CA VAL A 17 12.08 -1.12 -0.82
C VAL A 17 10.73 -1.24 -0.15
N VAL A 18 9.67 -0.81 -0.85
CA VAL A 18 8.34 -0.65 -0.29
C VAL A 18 7.36 -1.65 -0.89
N LEU A 19 6.49 -2.22 -0.06
CA LEU A 19 5.27 -2.92 -0.48
C LEU A 19 4.06 -2.02 -0.22
N ASP A 20 3.33 -1.64 -1.27
CA ASP A 20 2.08 -0.89 -1.18
C ASP A 20 0.88 -1.84 -1.32
N VAL A 21 0.14 -2.03 -0.23
CA VAL A 21 -0.97 -2.99 -0.14
C VAL A 21 -2.29 -2.27 -0.35
N GLY A 22 -3.09 -2.75 -1.31
CA GLY A 22 -4.31 -2.06 -1.76
C GLY A 22 -3.99 -0.94 -2.74
N CYS A 23 -2.99 -1.13 -3.61
CA CYS A 23 -2.40 -0.06 -4.41
C CYS A 23 -3.35 0.52 -5.47
N VAL A 24 -4.42 -0.17 -5.87
CA VAL A 24 -5.34 0.32 -6.91
C VAL A 24 -6.29 1.40 -6.37
N GLN A 25 -6.65 1.35 -5.09
CA GLN A 25 -7.56 2.30 -4.44
C GLN A 25 -8.93 2.44 -5.14
N HIS A 26 -9.60 1.30 -5.40
CA HIS A 26 -10.91 1.14 -6.06
C HIS A 26 -10.95 1.15 -7.58
N SER A 27 -10.04 1.84 -8.27
CA SER A 27 -10.03 1.89 -9.74
C SER A 27 -8.67 2.29 -10.30
N VAL A 28 -8.28 1.70 -11.44
CA VAL A 28 -7.09 2.09 -12.20
C VAL A 28 -7.11 3.55 -12.68
N GLU A 29 -8.28 4.21 -12.72
CA GLU A 29 -8.40 5.64 -13.06
C GLU A 29 -7.64 6.54 -12.08
N ASN A 30 -7.41 6.07 -10.84
CA ASN A 30 -6.63 6.80 -9.84
C ASN A 30 -5.21 7.11 -10.31
N GLU A 31 -4.65 6.38 -11.29
CA GLU A 31 -3.34 6.73 -11.83
C GLU A 31 -3.25 8.19 -12.32
N ASN A 32 -4.36 8.73 -12.83
CA ASN A 32 -4.43 10.12 -13.29
C ASN A 32 -4.52 11.13 -12.13
N ASN A 33 -4.67 10.67 -10.90
CA ASN A 33 -4.72 11.50 -9.71
C ASN A 33 -3.30 11.75 -9.18
N GLU A 34 -2.91 13.02 -9.05
CA GLU A 34 -1.63 13.44 -8.49
C GLU A 34 -1.42 12.98 -7.03
N ASN A 35 -2.51 12.58 -6.36
CA ASN A 35 -2.51 12.06 -5.00
C ASN A 35 -2.65 10.53 -4.94
N TRP A 36 -2.44 9.81 -6.05
CA TRP A 36 -2.39 8.35 -6.00
C TRP A 36 -1.13 7.89 -5.25
N LEU A 37 -1.33 7.20 -4.13
CA LEU A 37 -0.25 6.90 -3.19
C LEU A 37 0.85 6.04 -3.83
N HIS A 38 0.48 5.04 -4.63
CA HIS A 38 1.41 4.12 -5.26
C HIS A 38 2.45 4.85 -6.11
N LYS A 39 2.00 5.73 -7.00
CA LYS A 39 2.89 6.55 -7.84
C LYS A 39 3.79 7.47 -7.01
N ARG A 40 3.23 8.10 -5.98
CA ARG A 40 3.98 9.01 -5.09
C ARG A 40 5.07 8.29 -4.31
N LEU A 41 4.84 7.04 -3.91
CA LEU A 41 5.89 6.18 -3.33
C LEU A 41 6.94 5.84 -4.39
N SER A 42 6.52 5.45 -5.60
CA SER A 42 7.40 5.07 -6.73
C SER A 42 8.30 6.21 -7.20
N ASP A 43 7.85 7.46 -7.07
CA ASP A 43 8.63 8.65 -7.43
C ASP A 43 9.79 8.93 -6.44
N ILE A 44 9.75 8.36 -5.22
CA ILE A 44 10.67 8.68 -4.13
C ILE A 44 11.53 7.50 -3.73
N CYS A 45 10.95 6.30 -3.61
CA CYS A 45 11.61 5.12 -3.03
C CYS A 45 12.41 4.36 -4.09
N ARG A 46 13.43 3.60 -3.65
CA ARG A 46 14.28 2.80 -4.54
C ARG A 46 13.48 1.82 -5.39
N GLU A 47 12.50 1.16 -4.77
CA GLU A 47 11.63 0.20 -5.42
C GLU A 47 10.29 0.16 -4.70
N VAL A 48 9.20 0.09 -5.46
CA VAL A 48 7.85 -0.08 -4.93
C VAL A 48 7.18 -1.24 -5.64
N VAL A 49 6.71 -2.19 -4.86
CA VAL A 49 5.87 -3.30 -5.33
C VAL A 49 4.45 -3.05 -4.84
N GLY A 50 3.45 -3.10 -5.71
CA GLY A 50 2.04 -2.98 -5.33
C GLY A 50 1.34 -4.33 -5.31
N ILE A 51 0.42 -4.54 -4.37
CA ILE A 51 -0.51 -5.67 -4.41
C ILE A 51 -1.96 -5.23 -4.25
N ASP A 52 -2.86 -5.87 -4.99
CA ASP A 52 -4.30 -5.64 -4.92
C ASP A 52 -5.09 -6.88 -5.39
N VAL A 53 -6.36 -6.98 -5.01
CA VAL A 53 -7.30 -8.05 -5.40
C VAL A 53 -8.01 -7.76 -6.73
N LEU A 54 -7.88 -6.53 -7.26
CA LEU A 54 -8.49 -6.12 -8.53
C LEU A 54 -7.63 -6.59 -9.72
N GLU A 55 -7.82 -7.84 -10.15
CA GLU A 55 -7.00 -8.50 -11.17
C GLU A 55 -6.92 -7.71 -12.48
N GLU A 56 -8.04 -7.22 -13.02
CA GLU A 56 -8.09 -6.46 -14.25
C GLU A 56 -7.31 -5.14 -14.15
N ASP A 57 -7.46 -4.40 -13.05
CA ASP A 57 -6.75 -3.15 -12.81
C ASP A 57 -5.25 -3.38 -12.63
N ILE A 58 -4.87 -4.47 -11.95
CA ILE A 58 -3.48 -4.91 -11.85
C ILE A 58 -2.88 -5.17 -13.24
N ARG A 59 -3.59 -5.87 -14.13
CA ARG A 59 -3.10 -6.14 -15.49
C ARG A 59 -2.85 -4.84 -16.27
N ILE A 60 -3.79 -3.89 -16.18
CA ILE A 60 -3.65 -2.58 -16.83
C ILE A 60 -2.44 -1.82 -16.27
N LEU A 61 -2.24 -1.81 -14.95
CA LEU A 61 -1.09 -1.15 -14.33
C LEU A 61 0.25 -1.82 -14.72
N GLN A 62 0.27 -3.16 -14.86
CA GLN A 62 1.44 -3.88 -15.36
C GLN A 62 1.78 -3.47 -16.81
N GLU A 63 0.78 -3.37 -17.70
CA GLU A 63 0.97 -2.89 -19.08
C GLU A 63 1.49 -1.45 -19.14
N ARG A 64 1.17 -0.64 -18.13
CA ARG A 64 1.66 0.74 -17.97
C ARG A 64 3.04 0.83 -17.29
N GLY A 65 3.63 -0.30 -16.91
CA GLY A 65 5.01 -0.38 -16.41
C GLY A 65 5.16 -0.34 -14.89
N TYR A 66 4.07 -0.43 -14.12
CA TYR A 66 4.17 -0.53 -12.66
C TYR A 66 4.51 -1.95 -12.21
N THR A 67 5.29 -2.05 -11.14
CA THR A 67 5.61 -3.34 -10.50
C THR A 67 4.48 -3.70 -9.54
N VAL A 68 3.38 -4.23 -10.06
CA VAL A 68 2.21 -4.63 -9.26
C VAL A 68 1.85 -6.09 -9.46
N LYS A 69 1.19 -6.73 -8.48
CA LYS A 69 0.80 -8.15 -8.52
C LYS A 69 -0.61 -8.35 -7.96
N HIS A 70 -1.36 -9.24 -8.60
CA HIS A 70 -2.69 -9.65 -8.12
C HIS A 70 -2.50 -10.59 -6.92
N GLN A 71 -2.86 -10.13 -5.73
CA GLN A 71 -2.72 -10.86 -4.46
C GLN A 71 -3.79 -10.40 -3.46
N ASN A 72 -4.16 -11.29 -2.54
CA ASN A 72 -5.02 -10.94 -1.42
C ASN A 72 -4.17 -10.47 -0.23
N ALA A 73 -4.48 -9.30 0.34
CA ALA A 73 -3.79 -8.78 1.52
C ALA A 73 -3.83 -9.71 2.75
N GLU A 74 -4.85 -10.58 2.86
CA GLU A 74 -4.98 -11.58 3.93
C GLU A 74 -4.22 -12.88 3.63
N GLN A 75 -3.69 -13.05 2.41
CA GLN A 75 -2.98 -14.23 1.97
C GLN A 75 -2.11 -13.91 0.74
N PHE A 76 -0.90 -13.38 0.97
CA PHE A 76 0.07 -13.12 -0.09
C PHE A 76 1.44 -13.72 0.22
N GLY A 77 2.23 -13.96 -0.82
CA GLY A 77 3.60 -14.45 -0.75
C GLY A 77 4.45 -13.83 -1.86
N LEU A 78 5.56 -13.17 -1.51
CA LEU A 78 6.39 -12.41 -2.46
C LEU A 78 7.85 -12.87 -2.55
N ASP A 79 8.23 -13.95 -1.85
CA ASP A 79 9.59 -14.53 -1.81
C ASP A 79 10.70 -13.51 -1.52
N ARG A 80 10.36 -12.43 -0.81
CA ARG A 80 11.27 -11.34 -0.43
C ARG A 80 10.70 -10.53 0.72
N ASP A 81 11.60 -9.78 1.37
CA ASP A 81 11.25 -8.88 2.47
C ASP A 81 11.39 -7.40 2.06
N PHE A 82 10.61 -6.55 2.74
CA PHE A 82 10.51 -5.11 2.49
C PHE A 82 11.05 -4.30 3.67
N ASP A 83 11.60 -3.12 3.37
CA ASP A 83 12.00 -2.14 4.38
C ASP A 83 10.75 -1.49 4.99
N VAL A 84 9.74 -1.23 4.15
CA VAL A 84 8.48 -0.64 4.55
C VAL A 84 7.32 -1.36 3.88
N ILE A 85 6.28 -1.71 4.64
CA ILE A 85 4.98 -2.09 4.10
C ILE A 85 4.01 -0.95 4.38
N VAL A 86 3.23 -0.54 3.39
CA VAL A 86 2.24 0.55 3.48
C VAL A 86 0.84 -0.02 3.27
N ALA A 87 -0.09 0.33 4.15
CA ALA A 87 -1.53 0.07 4.00
C ALA A 87 -2.30 1.36 4.29
N GLY A 88 -2.61 2.10 3.24
CA GLY A 88 -2.98 3.52 3.33
C GLY A 88 -4.48 3.86 3.42
N GLU A 89 -5.37 2.87 3.53
CA GLU A 89 -6.81 2.87 3.89
C GLU A 89 -7.33 1.48 3.46
N LEU A 90 -6.87 0.43 4.15
CA LEU A 90 -7.13 -0.95 3.72
C LEU A 90 -7.66 -1.81 4.86
N ILE A 91 -7.08 -1.67 6.06
CA ILE A 91 -7.30 -2.62 7.15
C ILE A 91 -8.77 -2.73 7.57
N GLU A 92 -9.53 -1.64 7.47
CA GLU A 92 -10.97 -1.57 7.76
C GLU A 92 -11.85 -2.30 6.75
N HIS A 93 -11.31 -2.62 5.56
CA HIS A 93 -12.02 -3.33 4.50
C HIS A 93 -11.74 -4.85 4.52
N LEU A 94 -10.80 -5.30 5.34
CA LEU A 94 -10.42 -6.71 5.40
C LEU A 94 -11.41 -7.54 6.23
N ALA A 95 -11.68 -8.77 5.78
CA ALA A 95 -12.51 -9.70 6.54
C ALA A 95 -11.82 -10.13 7.84
N ASN A 96 -10.51 -10.37 7.79
CA ASN A 96 -9.66 -10.69 8.92
C ASN A 96 -8.37 -9.84 8.88
N PRO A 97 -8.37 -8.67 9.54
CA PRO A 97 -7.18 -7.81 9.60
C PRO A 97 -5.98 -8.49 10.29
N GLY A 98 -6.21 -9.48 11.16
CA GLY A 98 -5.15 -10.25 11.81
C GLY A 98 -4.30 -11.03 10.80
N LYS A 99 -4.94 -11.66 9.80
CA LYS A 99 -4.22 -12.37 8.73
C LYS A 99 -3.34 -11.45 7.91
N PHE A 100 -3.80 -10.23 7.63
CA PHE A 100 -2.98 -9.22 6.97
C PHE A 100 -1.78 -8.83 7.83
N LEU A 101 -1.96 -8.61 9.13
CA LEU A 101 -0.84 -8.30 10.03
C LEU A 101 0.19 -9.44 10.10
N ASP A 102 -0.26 -10.69 10.08
CA ASP A 102 0.62 -11.87 10.00
C ASP A 102 1.40 -11.90 8.68
N CYS A 103 0.74 -11.67 7.54
CA CYS A 103 1.40 -11.61 6.23
C CYS A 103 2.40 -10.46 6.16
N ALA A 104 2.01 -9.26 6.64
CA ALA A 104 2.89 -8.10 6.68
C ALA A 104 4.13 -8.37 7.53
N ARG A 105 3.95 -8.93 8.74
CA ARG A 105 5.07 -9.31 9.61
C ARG A 105 6.01 -10.32 8.94
N ALA A 106 5.48 -11.28 8.20
CA ALA A 106 6.27 -12.31 7.53
C ALA A 106 7.09 -11.79 6.34
N HIS A 107 6.76 -10.60 5.81
CA HIS A 107 7.45 -9.97 4.67
C HIS A 107 8.19 -8.68 5.06
N LEU A 108 8.33 -8.40 6.36
CA LEU A 108 9.16 -7.30 6.83
C LEU A 108 10.56 -7.80 7.13
N LYS A 109 11.57 -7.01 6.73
CA LYS A 109 12.94 -7.18 7.21
C LYS A 109 12.98 -7.04 8.74
N PRO A 110 14.05 -7.51 9.43
CA PRO A 110 14.16 -7.41 10.89
C PRO A 110 13.92 -6.00 11.47
N ASP A 111 14.39 -4.96 10.78
CA ASP A 111 14.20 -3.55 11.16
C ASP A 111 13.13 -2.84 10.31
N GLY A 112 12.35 -3.61 9.55
CA GLY A 112 11.29 -3.11 8.70
C GLY A 112 10.11 -2.58 9.50
N ARG A 113 9.33 -1.70 8.88
CA ARG A 113 8.17 -1.06 9.52
C ARG A 113 6.90 -1.20 8.69
N LEU A 114 5.78 -1.39 9.39
CA LEU A 114 4.45 -1.26 8.81
C LEU A 114 3.94 0.17 9.03
N LEU A 115 3.63 0.87 7.94
CA LEU A 115 2.91 2.15 7.95
C LEU A 115 1.45 1.90 7.62
N LEU A 116 0.57 2.21 8.55
CA LEU A 116 -0.86 1.95 8.41
C LEU A 116 -1.67 3.20 8.71
N THR A 117 -2.68 3.45 7.90
CA THR A 117 -3.72 4.45 8.17
C THR A 117 -5.09 3.80 8.05
N THR A 118 -6.02 4.33 8.83
CA THR A 118 -7.41 3.90 8.82
C THR A 118 -8.28 5.04 9.36
N PRO A 119 -9.56 5.14 8.98
CA PRO A 119 -10.41 6.21 9.44
C PRO A 119 -10.59 6.22 10.95
N ASN A 120 -10.33 7.38 11.59
CA ASN A 120 -10.59 7.55 13.02
C ASN A 120 -12.11 7.52 13.33
N PRO A 121 -12.65 6.53 14.06
CA PRO A 121 -14.09 6.44 14.34
C PRO A 121 -14.61 7.58 15.22
N TRP A 122 -13.72 8.29 15.93
CA TRP A 122 -14.05 9.43 16.80
C TRP A 122 -13.75 10.79 16.17
N ALA A 123 -13.51 10.86 14.85
CA ALA A 123 -13.28 12.13 14.18
C ALA A 123 -14.51 13.05 14.30
N VAL A 124 -14.30 14.32 14.70
CA VAL A 124 -15.38 15.31 14.88
C VAL A 124 -16.20 15.49 13.61
N SER A 125 -15.58 15.41 12.42
CA SER A 125 -16.25 15.52 11.13
C SER A 125 -17.21 14.37 10.79
N ARG A 126 -17.31 13.35 11.65
CA ARG A 126 -18.29 12.25 11.52
C ARG A 126 -19.58 12.50 12.29
N PHE A 127 -19.66 13.60 13.06
CA PHE A 127 -20.89 14.11 13.70
C PHE A 127 -21.38 15.35 12.96
#